data_AF-A0A0C5B4E3-F1
#
_entry.id   AF-A0A0C5B4E3-F1
#
_cell.length_a   1.000
_cell.length_b   1.000
_cell.length_c   1.000
_cell.angle_alpha   90.00
_cell.angle_beta   90.00
_cell.angle_gamma   90.00
#
_symmetry.space_group_name_H-M   'P 1'
#
loop_
_entity.id
_entity.type
_entity.pdbx_description
1 polymer ?
#
loop_
_entity_poly.entity_id
_entity_poly.type
_entity_poly.pdbx_seq_one_letter_code
_entity_poly.pdbx_strand_id
1 'polypeptide(L)'
;MIIFLPSPISDAIAVLDADVSEATSPLLDVLASIVHPDMVCSLFALSTLELELKHLAIRCIDYALVTGLTAEQSAELYRMIEPKIAARF
;
A
#
# COMPACT_ATOMS: atom_id res chain seq x y z
N MET A 1 -20.16 5.19 8.66
CA MET A 1 -19.27 4.32 9.47
C MET A 1 -17.85 4.69 9.07
N ILE A 2 -17.01 5.12 10.01
CA ILE A 2 -15.59 5.39 9.72
C ILE A 2 -14.90 4.03 9.75
N ILE A 3 -14.40 3.57 8.61
CA ILE A 3 -13.62 2.33 8.53
C ILE A 3 -12.17 2.70 8.89
N PHE A 4 -11.65 2.10 9.95
CA PHE A 4 -10.26 2.29 10.35
C PHE A 4 -9.38 1.25 9.66
N LEU A 5 -8.38 1.73 8.92
CA LEU A 5 -7.31 0.89 8.40
C LEU A 5 -6.31 0.60 9.54
N PRO A 6 -5.83 -0.65 9.66
CA PRO A 6 -4.87 -1.00 10.69
C PRO A 6 -3.49 -0.39 10.38
N SER A 7 -2.70 -0.07 11.41
CA SER A 7 -1.25 0.06 11.21
C SER A 7 -0.72 -1.35 10.90
N PRO A 8 0.09 -1.53 9.84
CA PRO A 8 0.88 -0.53 9.10
C PRO A 8 0.20 0.15 7.89
N ILE A 9 -0.96 -0.32 7.45
CA ILE A 9 -1.62 0.16 6.22
C ILE A 9 -1.98 1.65 6.32
N SER A 10 -2.50 2.10 7.45
CA SER A 10 -2.79 3.52 7.70
C SER A 10 -1.55 4.41 7.54
N ASP A 11 -0.40 3.92 7.99
CA ASP A 11 0.86 4.67 7.97
C ASP A 11 1.37 4.81 6.52
N ALA A 12 1.23 3.76 5.72
CA ALA A 12 1.57 3.77 4.30
C ALA A 12 0.68 4.73 3.51
N ILE A 13 -0.62 4.80 3.81
CA ILE A 13 -1.52 5.78 3.19
C ILE A 13 -1.11 7.20 3.56
N ALA A 14 -0.79 7.48 4.83
CA ALA A 14 -0.35 8.80 5.25
C ALA A 14 0.93 9.26 4.51
N VAL A 15 1.88 8.35 4.29
CA VAL A 15 3.08 8.63 3.47
C VAL A 15 2.69 8.96 2.03
N LEU A 16 1.82 8.15 1.41
CA LEU A 16 1.37 8.37 0.03
C LEU A 16 0.49 9.61 -0.13
N ASP A 17 -0.12 10.11 0.92
CA ASP A 17 -0.85 11.37 0.92
C ASP A 17 0.08 12.58 1.07
N ALA A 18 1.20 12.41 1.78
CA ALA A 18 2.22 13.44 1.94
C ALA A 18 3.11 13.61 0.70
N ASP A 19 3.43 12.52 -0.01
CA ASP A 19 4.26 12.55 -1.20
C ASP A 19 3.85 11.50 -2.25
N VAL A 20 3.33 11.99 -3.39
CA VAL A 20 3.01 11.19 -4.58
C VAL A 20 4.11 11.40 -5.62
N SER A 21 5.33 10.99 -5.28
CA SER A 21 6.49 10.99 -6.17
C SER A 21 6.77 9.59 -6.72
N GLU A 22 7.61 9.49 -7.75
CA GLU A 22 8.10 8.18 -8.23
C GLU A 22 8.82 7.39 -7.13
N ALA A 23 9.39 8.07 -6.12
CA ALA A 23 10.09 7.43 -5.02
C ALA A 23 9.16 6.60 -4.12
N THR A 24 7.89 7.01 -3.97
CA THR A 24 6.88 6.27 -3.20
C THR A 24 6.11 5.26 -4.06
N SER A 25 6.42 5.17 -5.36
CA SER A 25 5.73 4.29 -6.31
C SER A 25 5.73 2.82 -5.88
N PRO A 26 6.86 2.22 -5.47
CA PRO A 26 6.87 0.82 -5.05
C PRO A 26 6.02 0.55 -3.79
N LEU A 27 5.83 1.55 -2.92
CA LEU A 27 4.96 1.41 -1.74
C LEU A 27 3.48 1.33 -2.15
N LEU A 28 3.06 2.15 -3.12
CA LEU A 28 1.72 2.07 -3.68
C LEU A 28 1.48 0.72 -4.40
N ASP A 29 2.49 0.16 -5.08
CA ASP A 29 2.39 -1.17 -5.70
C ASP A 29 2.17 -2.28 -4.67
N VAL A 30 2.79 -2.17 -3.49
CA VAL A 30 2.53 -3.09 -2.37
C VAL A 30 1.07 -3.02 -1.96
N LEU A 31 0.56 -1.82 -1.68
CA LEU A 31 -0.83 -1.65 -1.25
C LEU A 31 -1.80 -2.15 -2.31
N ALA A 32 -1.54 -1.86 -3.59
CA ALA A 32 -2.36 -2.34 -4.70
C ALA A 32 -2.37 -3.87 -4.78
N SER A 33 -1.21 -4.51 -4.63
CA SER A 33 -1.09 -5.98 -4.68
C SER A 33 -1.78 -6.70 -3.53
N ILE A 34 -2.02 -6.02 -2.40
CA ILE A 34 -2.75 -6.59 -1.26
C ILE A 34 -4.25 -6.69 -1.55
N VAL A 35 -4.81 -5.74 -2.30
CA VAL A 35 -6.27 -5.61 -2.47
C VAL A 35 -6.79 -5.89 -3.88
N HIS A 36 -5.92 -5.93 -4.89
CA HIS A 36 -6.33 -6.13 -6.27
C HIS A 36 -5.62 -7.35 -6.89
N PRO A 37 -6.37 -8.38 -7.36
CA PRO A 37 -5.80 -9.64 -7.80
C PRO A 37 -4.87 -9.52 -9.02
N ASP A 38 -5.12 -8.54 -9.88
CA ASP A 38 -4.28 -8.30 -11.07
C ASP A 38 -3.08 -7.39 -10.82
N MET A 39 -2.95 -6.83 -9.61
CA MET A 39 -1.83 -5.95 -9.27
C MET A 39 -0.72 -6.77 -8.62
N VAL A 40 0.50 -6.63 -9.15
CA VAL A 40 1.66 -7.37 -8.68
C VAL A 40 2.71 -6.41 -8.17
N CYS A 41 3.20 -6.65 -6.96
CA CYS A 41 4.36 -5.94 -6.42
C CYS A 41 5.65 -6.67 -6.80
N SER A 42 6.60 -5.95 -7.39
CA SER A 42 7.96 -6.47 -7.62
C SER A 42 8.83 -6.29 -6.38
N LEU A 43 9.27 -7.39 -5.77
CA LEU A 43 10.23 -7.34 -4.65
C LEU A 43 11.57 -6.72 -5.06
N PHE A 44 11.93 -6.81 -6.35
CA PHE A 44 13.11 -6.10 -6.87
C PHE A 44 12.91 -4.59 -6.85
N ALA A 45 11.71 -4.09 -7.21
CA ALA A 45 11.40 -2.67 -7.13
C ALA A 45 11.40 -2.17 -5.69
N LEU A 46 11.03 -2.99 -4.70
CA LEU A 46 11.14 -2.60 -3.29
C LEU A 46 12.58 -2.31 -2.85
N SER A 47 13.60 -2.85 -3.54
CA SER A 47 14.99 -2.57 -3.22
C SER A 47 15.36 -1.09 -3.41
N THR A 48 14.64 -0.37 -4.29
CA THR A 48 14.87 1.05 -4.59
C THR A 48 14.26 2.00 -3.56
N LEU A 49 13.38 1.49 -2.67
CA LEU A 49 12.83 2.29 -1.58
C LEU A 49 13.92 2.67 -0.57
N GLU A 50 13.81 3.89 -0.06
CA GLU A 50 14.52 4.31 1.14
C GLU A 50 14.22 3.38 2.31
N LEU A 51 15.17 3.27 3.24
CA LEU A 51 15.14 2.24 4.29
C LEU A 51 13.85 2.27 5.13
N GLU A 52 13.35 3.47 5.47
CA GLU A 52 12.12 3.62 6.25
C GLU A 52 10.88 3.15 5.47
N LEU A 53 10.77 3.55 4.20
CA LEU A 53 9.68 3.13 3.32
C LEU A 53 9.72 1.63 3.03
N LYS A 54 10.92 1.07 2.91
CA LYS A 54 11.14 -0.37 2.74
C LYS A 54 10.65 -1.15 3.97
N HIS A 55 10.99 -0.71 5.17
CA HIS A 55 10.47 -1.32 6.40
C HIS A 55 8.96 -1.22 6.50
N LEU A 56 8.38 -0.07 6.12
CA LEU A 56 6.93 0.11 6.11
C LEU A 56 6.25 -0.81 5.10
N ALA A 57 6.79 -0.92 3.89
CA ALA A 57 6.32 -1.86 2.86
C ALA A 57 6.36 -3.32 3.36
N ILE A 58 7.48 -3.74 3.97
CA ILE A 58 7.62 -5.09 4.53
C ILE A 58 6.58 -5.34 5.63
N ARG A 59 6.36 -4.38 6.53
CA ARG A 59 5.31 -4.49 7.55
C ARG A 59 3.93 -4.66 6.91
N CYS A 60 3.62 -3.91 5.85
CA CYS A 60 2.34 -4.03 5.15
C CYS A 60 2.14 -5.42 4.55
N ILE A 61 3.18 -5.97 3.92
CA ILE A 61 3.18 -7.32 3.37
C ILE A 61 2.98 -8.35 4.50
N ASP A 62 3.75 -8.25 5.58
CA ASP A 62 3.66 -9.17 6.72
C ASP A 62 2.26 -9.15 7.35
N TYR A 63 1.70 -7.95 7.55
CA TYR A 63 0.34 -7.81 8.06
C TYR A 63 -0.69 -8.49 7.15
N ALA A 64 -0.59 -8.26 5.83
CA ALA A 64 -1.51 -8.85 4.86
C ALA A 64 -1.42 -10.38 4.82
N LEU A 65 -0.23 -10.95 5.02
CA LEU A 65 0.00 -12.40 5.01
C LEU A 65 -0.41 -13.10 6.32
N VAL A 66 -0.16 -12.46 7.45
CA VAL A 66 -0.35 -13.08 8.79
C VAL A 66 -1.75 -12.81 9.34
N THR A 67 -2.18 -11.55 9.30
CA THR A 67 -3.47 -11.12 9.87
C THR A 67 -4.54 -10.97 8.79
N GLY A 68 -4.16 -10.41 7.65
CA GLY A 68 -5.08 -10.09 6.56
C GLY A 68 -5.95 -8.87 6.86
N LEU A 69 -6.62 -8.38 5.82
CA LEU A 69 -7.63 -7.32 5.90
C LEU A 69 -9.02 -7.94 5.83
N THR A 70 -10.00 -7.35 6.51
CA THR A 70 -11.41 -7.69 6.29
C THR A 70 -11.86 -7.20 4.91
N ALA A 71 -13.00 -7.70 4.42
CA ALA A 71 -13.55 -7.27 3.14
C ALA A 71 -13.81 -5.74 3.12
N GLU A 72 -14.32 -5.19 4.22
CA GLU A 72 -14.57 -3.75 4.37
C GLU A 72 -13.27 -2.93 4.35
N GLN A 73 -12.22 -3.43 5.02
CA GLN A 73 -10.92 -2.76 5.04
C GLN A 73 -10.23 -2.82 3.68
N SER A 74 -10.30 -3.96 2.99
CA SER A 74 -9.76 -4.10 1.63
C SER A 74 -10.47 -3.17 0.64
N ALA A 75 -11.80 -3.08 0.72
CA ALA A 75 -12.58 -2.17 -0.12
C ALA A 75 -12.24 -0.69 0.16
N GLU A 76 -12.08 -0.33 1.44
CA GLU A 76 -11.69 1.02 1.81
C GLU A 76 -10.27 1.36 1.36
N LEU A 77 -9.31 0.44 1.56
CA LEU A 77 -7.95 0.62 1.08
C LEU A 77 -7.92 0.82 -0.44
N TYR A 78 -8.64 -0.03 -1.19
CA TYR A 78 -8.73 0.11 -2.65
C TYR A 78 -9.26 1.48 -3.06
N ARG A 79 -10.35 1.94 -2.44
CA ARG A 79 -10.94 3.26 -2.70
C ARG A 79 -9.96 4.42 -2.46
N MET A 80 -9.06 4.28 -1.49
CA MET A 80 -8.05 5.31 -1.19
C MET A 80 -6.89 5.32 -2.20
N ILE A 81 -6.48 4.15 -2.70
CA ILE A 81 -5.32 4.04 -3.59
C ILE A 81 -5.68 4.08 -5.08
N GLU A 82 -6.91 3.74 -5.47
CA GLU A 82 -7.39 3.74 -6.86
C GLU A 82 -7.09 5.06 -7.59
N PRO A 83 -7.37 6.26 -7.04
CA PRO A 83 -7.03 7.52 -7.70
C PRO A 83 -5.53 7.69 -7.93
N LYS A 84 -4.69 7.19 -7.02
CA LYS A 84 -3.22 7.27 -7.12
C LYS A 84 -2.68 6.29 -8.15
N ILE A 85 -3.30 5.13 -8.31
CA ILE A 85 -2.96 4.16 -9.37
C ILE A 85 -3.36 4.74 -10.73
N ALA A 86 -4.59 5.28 -10.84
CA ALA A 86 -5.09 5.87 -12.08
C ALA A 86 -4.24 7.06 -12.54
N ALA A 87 -3.74 7.89 -11.62
CA ALA A 87 -2.90 9.05 -11.93
C ALA A 87 -1.53 8.72 -12.55
N ARG A 88 -1.12 7.44 -12.60
CA ARG A 88 0.13 7.01 -13.24
C ARG A 88 0.01 6.78 -14.74
N PHE A 89 -1.21 6.71 -15.27
CA PHE A 89 -1.51 6.41 -16.67
C PHE A 89 -2.24 7.58 -17.33
#